data_AF-A0A2Z2NBB7-F1
#
_entry.id   AF-A0A2Z2NBB7-F1
#
_cell.length_a   1.000
_cell.length_b   1.000
_cell.length_c   1.000
_cell.angle_alpha   90.00
_cell.angle_beta   90.00
_cell.angle_gamma   90.00
#
_symmetry.space_group_name_H-M   'P 1'
#
loop_
_entity.id
_entity.type
_entity.pdbx_description
1 polymer ?
#
loop_
_entity_poly.entity_id
_entity_poly.type
_entity_poly.pdbx_seq_one_letter_code
_entity_poly.pdbx_strand_id
1 'polypeptide(L)'
;MFGIFRKKKKVYGPPVYLSEPTILYHTRTEKVILEIIEEKLGSTNVILPSDYGIKDVSDKIRDVEYVVAVAIYGKFSSLVCKEVEKAKRFNKKIYTLDIASKKEDSITYYFEEGVPEHIEWLDPEETKKFFDEFLGEDFMGIAFRGFFLGYRKNKW
;
A
#
# COMPACT_ATOMS: atom_id res chain seq x y z
N MET A 1 -36.61 -3.60 3.21
CA MET A 1 -35.95 -4.42 4.25
C MET A 1 -34.86 -5.25 3.59
N PHE A 2 -33.67 -4.68 3.34
CA PHE A 2 -32.51 -5.44 2.84
C PHE A 2 -31.23 -4.78 3.38
N GLY A 3 -30.91 -5.09 4.63
CA GLY A 3 -29.61 -4.80 5.20
C GLY A 3 -28.60 -5.74 4.56
N ILE A 4 -27.76 -5.22 3.67
CA ILE A 4 -26.57 -5.92 3.19
C ILE A 4 -25.62 -5.97 4.39
N PHE A 5 -25.75 -6.99 5.23
CA PHE A 5 -24.74 -7.32 6.20
C PHE A 5 -23.49 -7.74 5.41
N ARG A 6 -22.57 -6.81 5.17
CA ARG A 6 -21.19 -7.14 4.83
C ARG A 6 -20.72 -8.12 5.90
N LYS A 7 -20.57 -9.40 5.55
CA LYS A 7 -19.90 -10.37 6.42
C LYS A 7 -18.56 -9.75 6.79
N LYS A 8 -18.32 -9.47 8.07
CA LYS A 8 -17.00 -9.05 8.55
C LYS A 8 -16.02 -10.12 8.09
N LYS A 9 -15.02 -9.76 7.27
CA LYS A 9 -13.93 -10.67 6.90
C LYS A 9 -13.35 -11.22 8.21
N LYS A 10 -13.13 -12.53 8.30
CA LYS A 10 -12.46 -13.12 9.46
C LYS A 10 -11.05 -12.53 9.51
N VAL A 11 -10.66 -12.02 10.66
CA VAL A 11 -9.29 -11.55 10.94
C VAL A 11 -8.45 -12.77 11.28
N TYR A 12 -7.36 -12.97 10.54
CA TYR A 12 -6.41 -14.04 10.77
C TYR A 12 -5.01 -13.63 10.31
N GLY A 13 -4.02 -14.41 10.72
CA GLY A 13 -2.63 -14.20 10.36
C GLY A 13 -1.91 -13.15 11.22
N PRO A 14 -0.61 -12.95 10.95
CA PRO A 14 0.24 -12.04 11.70
C PRO A 14 -0.20 -10.57 11.52
N PRO A 15 -0.10 -9.72 12.55
CA PRO A 15 -0.49 -8.32 12.43
C PRO A 15 0.44 -7.59 11.43
N VAL A 16 -0.16 -6.89 10.47
CA VAL A 16 0.53 -6.13 9.43
C VAL A 16 0.15 -4.66 9.54
N TYR A 17 1.11 -3.75 9.45
CA TYR A 17 0.83 -2.33 9.26
C TYR A 17 0.97 -1.98 7.78
N LEU A 18 -0.08 -1.43 7.17
CA LEU A 18 -0.01 -0.93 5.79
C LEU A 18 0.43 0.54 5.80
N SER A 19 1.65 0.79 5.35
CA SER A 19 2.19 2.12 5.13
C SER A 19 2.02 2.48 3.66
N GLU A 20 0.97 3.21 3.33
CA GLU A 20 0.67 3.59 1.95
C GLU A 20 0.55 5.11 1.77
N PRO A 21 0.88 5.65 0.57
CA PRO A 21 0.62 7.04 0.24
C PRO A 21 -0.86 7.41 0.44
N THR A 22 -1.13 8.58 1.02
CA THR A 22 -2.50 9.03 1.34
C THR A 22 -3.42 9.11 0.12
N ILE A 23 -2.86 9.31 -1.08
CA ILE A 23 -3.60 9.30 -2.35
C ILE A 23 -4.24 7.94 -2.67
N LEU A 24 -3.77 6.84 -2.04
CA LEU A 24 -4.32 5.50 -2.21
C LEU A 24 -5.43 5.15 -1.22
N TYR A 25 -5.67 5.97 -0.18
CA TYR A 25 -6.66 5.66 0.86
C TYR A 25 -8.07 5.50 0.26
N HIS A 26 -8.75 4.44 0.69
CA HIS A 26 -10.12 4.10 0.25
C HIS A 26 -10.29 3.88 -1.26
N THR A 27 -9.20 3.72 -2.00
CA THR A 27 -9.23 3.45 -3.45
C THR A 27 -9.46 1.97 -3.74
N ARG A 28 -9.61 1.61 -5.02
CA ARG A 28 -9.56 0.20 -5.43
C ARG A 28 -8.15 -0.38 -5.28
N THR A 29 -7.11 0.46 -5.42
CA THR A 29 -5.72 0.05 -5.26
C THR A 29 -5.46 -0.43 -3.83
N GLU A 30 -5.94 0.27 -2.80
CA GLU A 30 -5.90 -0.17 -1.39
C GLU A 30 -6.47 -1.59 -1.22
N LYS A 31 -7.61 -1.89 -1.87
CA LYS A 31 -8.22 -3.23 -1.82
C LYS A 31 -7.34 -4.30 -2.48
N VAL A 32 -6.73 -3.99 -3.62
CA VAL A 32 -5.81 -4.91 -4.30
C VAL A 32 -4.55 -5.13 -3.46
N ILE A 33 -4.03 -4.09 -2.81
CA ILE A 33 -2.90 -4.19 -1.88
C ILE A 33 -3.25 -5.15 -0.74
N LEU A 34 -4.45 -5.04 -0.15
CA LEU A 34 -4.90 -5.96 0.89
C LEU A 34 -5.00 -7.42 0.40
N GLU A 35 -5.43 -7.65 -0.84
CA GLU A 35 -5.44 -8.99 -1.46
C GLU A 35 -4.02 -9.53 -1.67
N ILE A 36 -3.07 -8.67 -2.06
CA ILE A 36 -1.65 -9.03 -2.18
C ILE A 36 -1.07 -9.40 -0.80
N ILE A 37 -1.40 -8.64 0.25
CA ILE A 37 -0.96 -8.95 1.62
C ILE A 37 -1.55 -10.29 2.08
N GLU A 38 -2.83 -10.53 1.80
CA GLU A 38 -3.50 -11.81 2.10
C GLU A 38 -2.80 -12.97 1.37
N GLU A 39 -2.46 -12.82 0.08
CA GLU A 39 -1.74 -13.85 -0.70
C GLU A 39 -0.30 -14.07 -0.22
N LYS A 40 0.46 -12.99 0.02
CA LYS A 40 1.92 -13.04 0.27
C LYS A 40 2.27 -13.32 1.72
N LEU A 41 1.51 -12.75 2.66
CA LEU A 41 1.78 -12.83 4.08
C LEU A 41 0.76 -13.71 4.83
N GLY A 42 -0.26 -14.22 4.14
CA GLY A 42 -1.29 -15.06 4.75
C GLY A 42 -2.06 -14.33 5.85
N SER A 43 -2.24 -13.01 5.72
CA SER A 43 -2.83 -12.18 6.77
C SER A 43 -3.93 -11.28 6.24
N THR A 44 -5.03 -11.23 7.00
CA THR A 44 -6.08 -10.21 6.89
C THR A 44 -6.09 -9.28 8.10
N ASN A 45 -5.16 -9.48 9.05
CA ASN A 45 -4.98 -8.66 10.23
C ASN A 45 -4.14 -7.41 9.91
N VAL A 46 -4.71 -6.52 9.11
CA VAL A 46 -4.03 -5.32 8.61
C VAL A 46 -4.52 -4.09 9.36
N ILE A 47 -3.59 -3.33 9.92
CA ILE A 47 -3.84 -1.98 10.44
C ILE A 47 -3.73 -1.02 9.25
N LEU A 48 -4.88 -0.45 8.89
CA LEU A 48 -5.03 0.54 7.82
C LEU A 48 -5.07 1.95 8.43
N PRO A 49 -4.09 2.82 8.18
CA PRO A 49 -4.13 4.21 8.64
C PRO A 49 -5.37 4.96 8.13
N SER A 50 -5.85 4.63 6.93
CA SER A 50 -7.05 5.20 6.32
C SER A 50 -8.31 5.03 7.18
N ASP A 51 -8.41 3.95 7.97
CA ASP A 51 -9.54 3.72 8.90
C ASP A 51 -9.56 4.70 10.11
N TYR A 52 -8.47 5.43 10.36
CA TYR A 52 -8.32 6.34 11.50
C TYR A 52 -8.39 7.83 11.12
N GLY A 53 -8.62 8.13 9.84
CA GLY A 53 -8.74 9.50 9.32
C GLY A 53 -7.44 10.29 9.46
N ILE A 54 -7.51 11.51 10.02
CA ILE A 54 -6.36 12.42 10.17
C ILE A 54 -5.43 12.07 11.35
N LYS A 55 -5.76 11.05 12.15
CA LYS A 55 -4.97 10.70 13.33
C LYS A 55 -3.71 9.96 12.90
N ASP A 56 -2.56 10.42 13.39
CA ASP A 56 -1.33 9.64 13.31
C ASP A 56 -1.48 8.36 14.15
N VAL A 57 -1.38 7.22 13.49
CA VAL A 57 -1.44 5.88 14.10
C VAL A 57 -0.16 5.09 13.88
N SER A 58 0.92 5.77 13.50
CA SER A 58 2.22 5.15 13.26
C SER A 58 2.84 4.57 14.54
N ASP A 59 2.33 4.91 15.73
CA ASP A 59 2.69 4.26 17.00
C ASP A 59 2.36 2.76 17.01
N LYS A 60 1.29 2.37 16.33
CA LYS A 60 0.87 0.97 16.16
C LYS A 60 1.89 0.10 15.43
N ILE A 61 2.84 0.70 14.71
CA ILE A 61 3.96 -0.02 14.07
C ILE A 61 4.74 -0.85 15.11
N ARG A 62 4.78 -0.44 16.38
CA ARG A 62 5.44 -1.20 17.44
C ARG A 62 4.80 -2.57 17.68
N ASP A 63 3.51 -2.73 17.42
CA ASP A 63 2.74 -3.90 17.82
C ASP A 63 2.51 -4.89 16.67
N VAL A 64 3.00 -4.57 15.46
CA VAL A 64 2.89 -5.44 14.28
C VAL A 64 4.11 -6.33 14.10
N GLU A 65 3.94 -7.42 13.35
CA GLU A 65 5.02 -8.30 12.93
C GLU A 65 5.67 -7.77 11.64
N TYR A 66 4.83 -7.32 10.71
CA TYR A 66 5.24 -6.83 9.39
C TYR A 66 4.79 -5.40 9.14
N VAL A 67 5.62 -4.64 8.44
CA VAL A 67 5.24 -3.38 7.81
C VAL A 67 5.32 -3.56 6.31
N VAL A 68 4.23 -3.26 5.60
CA VAL A 68 4.21 -3.25 4.14
C VAL A 68 4.25 -1.79 3.71
N ALA A 69 5.37 -1.37 3.13
CA ALA A 69 5.59 -0.03 2.63
C ALA A 69 5.28 0.03 1.13
N VAL A 70 4.34 0.87 0.74
CA VAL A 70 3.88 0.98 -0.64
C VAL A 70 4.63 2.10 -1.36
N ALA A 71 5.30 1.73 -2.45
CA ALA A 71 5.85 2.68 -3.42
C ALA A 71 4.93 2.79 -4.63
N ILE A 72 4.88 3.98 -5.22
CA ILE A 72 4.24 4.21 -6.52
C ILE A 72 5.34 4.60 -7.49
N TYR A 73 5.52 3.84 -8.56
CA TYR A 73 6.58 4.05 -9.56
C TYR A 73 7.97 4.20 -8.93
N GLY A 74 8.30 3.33 -7.97
CA GLY A 74 9.58 3.33 -7.28
C GLY A 74 9.77 4.49 -6.28
N LYS A 75 8.71 5.20 -5.88
CA LYS A 75 8.80 6.34 -4.94
C LYS A 75 8.03 6.08 -3.66
N PHE A 76 8.69 6.26 -2.52
CA PHE A 76 8.03 6.41 -1.23
C PHE A 76 7.67 7.87 -0.98
N SER A 77 6.41 8.09 -0.62
CA SER A 77 5.99 9.40 -0.10
C SER A 77 6.67 9.69 1.24
N SER A 78 6.78 10.97 1.59
CA SER A 78 7.35 11.41 2.87
C SER A 78 6.65 10.81 4.10
N LEU A 79 5.36 10.47 4.01
CA LEU A 79 4.66 9.72 5.06
C LEU A 79 5.21 8.30 5.20
N VAL A 80 5.28 7.57 4.07
CA VAL A 80 5.80 6.21 4.02
C VAL A 80 7.25 6.17 4.50
N CYS A 81 8.09 7.12 4.08
CA CYS A 81 9.47 7.27 4.56
C CYS A 81 9.53 7.32 6.10
N LYS A 82 8.72 8.19 6.73
CA LYS A 82 8.68 8.33 8.21
C LYS A 82 8.26 7.04 8.91
N GLU A 83 7.29 6.33 8.34
CA GLU A 83 6.78 5.07 8.88
C GLU A 83 7.79 3.93 8.72
N VAL A 84 8.49 3.86 7.59
CA VAL A 84 9.61 2.92 7.36
C VAL A 84 10.76 3.19 8.34
N GLU A 85 11.15 4.44 8.58
CA GLU A 85 12.15 4.77 9.60
C GLU A 85 11.71 4.35 11.00
N LYS A 86 10.43 4.54 11.32
CA LYS A 86 9.85 4.10 12.60
C LYS A 86 9.85 2.59 12.72
N ALA A 87 9.52 1.87 11.65
CA ALA A 87 9.60 0.42 11.56
C ALA A 87 11.04 -0.09 11.78
N LYS A 88 12.03 0.54 11.13
CA LYS A 88 13.46 0.26 11.33
C LYS A 88 13.86 0.45 12.80
N ARG A 89 13.46 1.57 13.43
CA ARG A 89 13.74 1.83 14.86
C ARG A 89 13.11 0.81 15.80
N PHE A 90 11.96 0.25 15.44
CA PHE A 90 11.30 -0.82 16.21
C PHE A 90 11.74 -2.23 15.80
N ASN A 91 12.78 -2.35 14.96
CA ASN A 91 13.30 -3.61 14.44
C ASN A 91 12.21 -4.50 13.82
N LYS A 92 11.31 -3.88 13.05
CA LYS A 92 10.22 -4.57 12.35
C LYS A 92 10.68 -5.09 11.00
N LYS A 93 10.12 -6.22 10.58
CA LYS A 93 10.30 -6.74 9.23
C LYS A 93 9.51 -5.88 8.26
N ILE A 94 10.19 -5.37 7.26
CA ILE A 94 9.62 -4.47 6.26
C ILE A 94 9.55 -5.23 4.95
N TYR A 95 8.42 -5.10 4.25
CA TYR A 95 8.28 -5.49 2.86
C TYR A 95 7.96 -4.26 2.04
N THR A 96 8.56 -4.15 0.86
CA THR A 96 8.22 -3.11 -0.10
C THR A 96 7.27 -3.68 -1.14
N LEU A 97 6.15 -2.99 -1.35
CA LEU A 97 5.23 -3.21 -2.46
C LEU A 97 5.36 -2.05 -3.44
N ASP A 98 6.12 -2.27 -4.53
CA ASP A 98 6.32 -1.26 -5.56
C ASP A 98 5.29 -1.43 -6.68
N ILE A 99 4.38 -0.47 -6.80
CA ILE A 99 3.33 -0.42 -7.81
C ILE A 99 3.90 0.25 -9.06
N ALA A 100 4.19 -0.56 -10.08
CA ALA A 100 4.85 -0.12 -11.31
C ALA A 100 3.89 0.04 -12.51
N SER A 101 2.59 -0.16 -12.31
CA SER A 101 1.68 -0.25 -13.45
C SER A 101 1.28 1.09 -14.05
N LYS A 102 1.54 1.23 -15.35
CA LYS A 102 1.15 2.39 -16.18
C LYS A 102 -0.06 2.14 -17.09
N LYS A 103 -0.71 0.98 -16.99
CA LYS A 103 -1.80 0.58 -17.91
C LYS A 103 -3.13 0.43 -17.18
N GLU A 104 -4.20 0.84 -17.86
CA GLU A 104 -5.57 0.94 -17.32
C GLU A 104 -6.13 -0.38 -16.76
N ASP A 105 -5.68 -1.54 -17.29
CA ASP A 105 -6.36 -2.83 -17.05
C ASP A 105 -5.58 -3.85 -16.18
N SER A 106 -4.38 -3.52 -15.69
CA SER A 106 -3.60 -4.45 -14.86
C SER A 106 -2.73 -3.69 -13.88
N ILE A 107 -2.54 -4.19 -12.65
CA ILE A 107 -1.53 -3.68 -11.72
C ILE A 107 -0.32 -4.61 -11.78
N THR A 108 0.79 -4.13 -12.33
CA THR A 108 2.11 -4.74 -12.14
C THR A 108 2.67 -4.26 -10.81
N TYR A 109 3.09 -5.21 -9.97
CA TYR A 109 3.73 -4.92 -8.70
C TYR A 109 4.96 -5.80 -8.46
N TYR A 110 5.88 -5.28 -7.67
CA TYR A 110 6.99 -6.05 -7.08
C TYR A 110 6.78 -6.11 -5.57
N PHE A 111 6.98 -7.28 -4.98
CA PHE A 111 6.84 -7.49 -3.53
C PHE A 111 8.14 -8.10 -3.02
N GLU A 112 8.91 -7.31 -2.28
CA GLU A 112 10.28 -7.63 -1.88
C GLU A 112 10.47 -7.44 -0.38
N GLU A 113 11.33 -8.25 0.24
CA GLU A 113 11.73 -8.05 1.64
C GLU A 113 12.74 -6.90 1.73
N GLY A 114 12.57 -6.03 2.73
CA GLY A 114 13.37 -4.84 2.92
C GLY A 114 12.93 -3.66 2.06
N VAL A 115 13.83 -2.69 1.89
CA VAL A 115 13.66 -1.53 1.01
C VAL A 115 14.67 -1.65 -0.12
N PRO A 116 14.23 -1.93 -1.37
CA PRO A 116 15.12 -2.02 -2.52
C PRO A 116 15.88 -0.71 -2.79
N GLU A 117 17.08 -0.81 -3.36
CA GLU A 117 17.95 0.35 -3.65
C GLU A 117 17.36 1.33 -4.67
N HIS A 118 16.48 0.84 -5.56
CA HIS A 118 15.84 1.68 -6.58
C HIS A 118 14.71 2.54 -6.02
N ILE A 119 14.30 2.33 -4.76
CA ILE A 119 13.25 3.12 -4.15
C ILE A 119 13.79 4.49 -3.78
N GLU A 120 13.19 5.50 -4.39
CA GLU A 120 13.44 6.91 -4.11
C GLU A 120 12.61 7.35 -2.89
N TRP A 121 13.26 8.04 -1.95
CA TRP A 121 12.65 8.51 -0.71
C TRP A 121 12.33 9.99 -0.84
N LEU A 122 11.06 10.31 -1.03
CA LEU A 122 10.66 11.69 -1.25
C LEU A 122 10.55 12.46 0.07
N ASP A 123 11.00 13.72 0.03
CA ASP A 123 10.69 14.70 1.06
C ASP A 123 9.25 15.25 0.92
N PRO A 124 8.74 16.08 1.85
CA PRO A 124 7.39 16.62 1.76
C PRO A 124 7.11 17.47 0.52
N GLU A 125 8.09 18.23 0.02
CA GLU A 125 7.94 19.08 -1.16
C GLU A 125 7.91 18.22 -2.44
N GLU A 126 8.81 17.25 -2.54
CA GLU A 126 8.87 16.27 -3.63
C GLU A 126 7.61 15.40 -3.66
N THR A 127 7.13 14.96 -2.49
CA THR A 127 5.87 14.21 -2.37
C THR A 127 4.71 15.01 -2.94
N LYS A 128 4.63 16.30 -2.61
CA LYS A 128 3.56 17.17 -3.10
C LYS A 128 3.62 17.29 -4.62
N LYS A 129 4.81 17.58 -5.19
CA LYS A 129 5.00 17.66 -6.65
C LYS A 129 4.62 16.35 -7.33
N PHE A 130 5.09 15.23 -6.80
CA PHE A 130 4.78 13.90 -7.30
C PHE A 130 3.27 13.62 -7.28
N PHE A 131 2.55 13.97 -6.21
CA PHE A 131 1.10 13.79 -6.15
C PHE A 131 0.35 14.75 -7.09
N ASP A 132 0.80 15.99 -7.23
CA ASP A 132 0.20 16.96 -8.15
C ASP A 132 0.36 16.47 -9.61
N GLU A 133 1.54 15.95 -9.98
CA GLU A 133 1.78 15.30 -11.27
C GLU A 133 0.93 14.03 -11.44
N PHE A 134 0.88 13.17 -10.42
CA PHE A 134 0.10 11.93 -10.47
C PHE A 134 -1.41 12.19 -10.61
N LEU A 135 -1.92 13.27 -10.01
CA LEU A 135 -3.32 13.71 -10.19
C LEU A 135 -3.55 14.39 -11.54
N GLY A 136 -2.52 15.06 -12.09
CA GLY A 136 -2.56 15.74 -13.39
C GLY A 136 -2.41 14.80 -14.60
N GLU A 137 -1.63 13.71 -14.48
CA GLU A 137 -1.32 12.73 -15.53
C GLU A 137 -2.27 11.51 -15.54
N ASP A 138 -3.59 11.70 -15.43
CA ASP A 138 -4.59 10.61 -15.58
C ASP A 138 -4.62 9.52 -14.48
N PHE A 139 -4.93 9.90 -13.22
CA PHE A 139 -5.69 8.97 -12.35
C PHE A 139 -7.21 9.07 -12.56
N MET A 140 -7.69 10.10 -13.28
CA MET A 140 -9.12 10.30 -13.57
C MET A 140 -9.67 9.39 -14.70
N GLY A 141 -8.82 8.66 -15.42
CA GLY A 141 -9.25 7.67 -16.42
C GLY A 141 -9.57 6.26 -15.87
N ILE A 142 -8.90 5.84 -14.78
CA ILE A 142 -8.71 4.40 -14.45
C ILE A 142 -9.42 3.98 -13.15
N ALA A 143 -10.22 4.85 -12.54
CA ALA A 143 -11.23 4.39 -11.57
C ALA A 143 -12.38 3.61 -12.25
N PHE A 144 -12.44 3.59 -13.59
CA PHE A 144 -13.61 3.24 -14.38
C PHE A 144 -13.41 1.97 -15.22
N ARG A 145 -14.36 1.03 -15.07
CA ARG A 145 -14.60 -0.18 -15.89
C ARG A 145 -13.70 -1.38 -15.55
N GLY A 146 -14.26 -2.22 -14.67
CA GLY A 146 -13.60 -3.41 -14.18
C GLY A 146 -13.46 -4.51 -15.23
N PHE A 147 -12.28 -5.10 -15.29
CA PHE A 147 -12.02 -6.50 -15.62
C PHE A 147 -10.53 -6.73 -15.27
N PHE A 148 -10.22 -7.26 -14.09
CA PHE A 148 -8.85 -7.71 -13.82
C PHE A 148 -8.71 -9.18 -14.22
N LEU A 149 -8.14 -9.40 -15.41
CA LEU A 149 -7.47 -10.64 -15.80
C LEU A 149 -5.98 -10.47 -15.41
N GLY A 150 -5.60 -11.03 -14.26
CA GLY A 150 -4.24 -10.96 -13.74
C GLY A 150 -3.23 -11.62 -14.69
N TYR A 151 -2.26 -10.84 -15.18
CA TYR A 151 -1.10 -11.37 -15.89
C TYR A 151 0.10 -11.42 -14.93
N ARG A 152 0.35 -12.61 -14.34
CA ARG A 152 1.55 -12.93 -13.56
C ARG A 152 2.75 -12.98 -14.51
N LYS A 153 3.75 -12.12 -14.29
CA LYS A 153 5.12 -12.38 -14.77
C LYS A 153 6.02 -12.63 -13.57
N ASN A 154 6.12 -13.91 -13.19
CA ASN A 154 7.23 -14.39 -12.40
C ASN A 154 8.48 -14.32 -13.27
N LYS A 155 9.54 -13.66 -12.82
CA LYS A 155 10.89 -14.02 -13.21
C LYS A 155 11.61 -14.57 -11.97
N TRP A 156 12.07 -15.80 -12.14
CA TRP A 156 13.00 -16.49 -11.25
C TRP A 156 14.38 -15.83 -11.31
#